data_AF-A0A1I8AWM6-F1
#
_entry.id   AF-A0A1I8AWM6-F1
#
_cell.length_a   1.000
_cell.length_b   1.000
_cell.length_c   1.000
_cell.angle_alpha   90.00
_cell.angle_beta   90.00
_cell.angle_gamma   90.00
#
_symmetry.space_group_name_H-M   'P 1'
#
loop_
_entity.id
_entity.type
_entity.pdbx_description
1 polymer ?
#
loop_
_entity_poly.entity_id
_entity_poly.type
_entity_poly.pdbx_seq_one_letter_code
_entity_poly.pdbx_strand_id
1 'polypeptide(L)'
;MGPEESMQVQRDLGSDVVMIFDECTPYPADEDVARISMELSLRWAQRSKNAHGDSTAALFGIVQGGMHRNLRERSLEGLDKIGFDGLAIGG
;
A
#
# COMPACT_ATOMS: atom_id res chain seq x y z
N MET A 1 5.31 -0.86 14.34
CA MET A 1 3.95 -0.88 13.77
C MET A 1 3.97 -1.68 12.48
N GLY A 2 2.99 -2.55 12.26
CA GLY A 2 2.85 -3.35 11.03
C GLY A 2 1.45 -3.24 10.39
N PRO A 3 1.20 -3.93 9.26
CA PRO A 3 -0.05 -3.82 8.51
C PRO A 3 -1.32 -4.07 9.32
N GLU A 4 -1.37 -5.14 10.11
CA GLU A 4 -2.56 -5.53 10.88
C GLU A 4 -2.84 -4.54 12.00
N GLU A 5 -1.79 -4.09 12.69
CA GLU A 5 -1.89 -3.08 13.74
C GLU A 5 -2.35 -1.73 13.19
N SER A 6 -1.84 -1.32 12.02
CA SER A 6 -2.28 -0.11 11.34
C SER A 6 -3.76 -0.17 10.94
N MET A 7 -4.25 -1.32 10.47
CA MET A 7 -5.67 -1.52 10.14
C MET A 7 -6.54 -1.45 11.40
N GLN A 8 -6.10 -2.08 12.50
CA GLN A 8 -6.82 -2.02 13.77
C GLN A 8 -6.94 -0.58 14.28
N VAL A 9 -5.83 0.18 14.29
CA VAL A 9 -5.84 1.58 14.73
C VAL A 9 -6.78 2.43 13.88
N GLN A 10 -6.74 2.29 12.54
CA GLN A 10 -7.62 3.07 11.65
C GLN A 10 -9.11 2.72 11.83
N ARG A 11 -9.41 1.45 12.14
CA ARG A 11 -10.76 0.99 12.50
C ARG A 11 -11.23 1.57 13.83
N ASP A 12 -10.37 1.56 14.85
CA ASP A 12 -10.69 2.10 16.18
C ASP A 12 -10.92 3.63 16.14
N LEU A 13 -10.23 4.32 15.22
CA LEU A 13 -10.45 5.74 14.95
C LEU A 13 -11.76 6.02 14.18
N GLY A 14 -12.45 5.00 13.67
CA GLY A 14 -13.69 5.16 12.91
C GLY A 14 -13.48 5.83 11.55
N SER A 15 -12.36 5.57 10.88
CA SER A 15 -12.02 6.20 9.60
C SER A 15 -12.97 5.75 8.48
N ASP A 16 -13.52 6.69 7.71
CA ASP A 16 -14.34 6.38 6.52
C ASP A 16 -13.51 5.90 5.33
N VAL A 17 -12.27 6.39 5.23
CA VAL A 17 -11.28 5.98 4.22
C VAL A 17 -10.00 5.56 4.92
N VAL A 18 -9.61 4.32 4.70
CA VAL A 18 -8.45 3.65 5.30
C VAL A 18 -7.37 3.51 4.23
N MET A 19 -6.12 3.81 4.61
CA MET A 19 -4.95 3.64 3.74
C MET A 19 -4.22 2.36 4.13
N ILE A 20 -3.84 1.52 3.16
CA ILE A 20 -2.97 0.37 3.46
C ILE A 20 -1.67 0.83 4.14
N PHE A 21 -1.06 -0.08 4.89
CA PHE A 21 0.28 0.17 5.42
C PHE A 21 1.32 -0.05 4.31
N ASP A 22 2.19 0.93 4.09
CA ASP A 22 3.23 0.88 3.06
C ASP A 22 4.60 1.28 3.59
N GLU A 23 5.62 1.04 2.78
CA GLU A 23 6.97 1.53 2.99
C GLU A 23 7.23 2.66 1.99
N CYS A 24 7.43 3.88 2.50
CA CYS A 24 7.78 5.01 1.65
C CYS A 24 9.22 4.83 1.13
N THR A 25 9.36 4.70 -0.19
CA THR A 25 10.68 4.63 -0.83
C THR A 25 11.46 5.92 -0.55
N PRO A 26 12.68 5.85 0.01
CA PRO A 26 13.48 7.04 0.25
C PRO A 26 13.86 7.74 -1.06
N TYR A 27 14.07 9.05 -1.02
CA TYR A 27 14.55 9.82 -2.18
C TYR A 27 15.81 10.63 -1.82
N PRO A 28 16.89 10.54 -2.61
CA PRO A 28 17.08 9.67 -3.78
C PRO A 28 17.28 8.19 -3.38
N ALA A 29 16.83 7.26 -4.22
CA ALA A 29 17.08 5.83 -4.09
C ALA A 29 17.43 5.23 -5.45
N ASP A 30 18.35 4.27 -5.44
CA ASP A 30 18.65 3.46 -6.62
C ASP A 30 17.47 2.54 -6.95
N GLU A 31 17.38 2.12 -8.22
CA GLU A 31 16.25 1.30 -8.70
C GLU A 31 16.05 0.04 -7.88
N ASP A 32 17.14 -0.62 -7.43
CA ASP A 32 17.05 -1.81 -6.59
C ASP A 32 16.46 -1.54 -5.21
N VAL A 33 16.78 -0.40 -4.60
CA VAL A 33 16.22 0.01 -3.31
C VAL A 33 14.73 0.31 -3.48
N ALA A 34 14.38 1.07 -4.52
CA ALA A 34 12.99 1.37 -4.86
C ALA A 34 12.19 0.09 -5.16
N ARG A 35 12.79 -0.90 -5.84
CA ARG A 35 12.16 -2.18 -6.15
C ARG A 35 11.89 -2.99 -4.89
N ILE A 36 12.85 -3.09 -3.98
CA ILE A 36 12.70 -3.82 -2.72
C ILE A 36 11.60 -3.19 -1.86
N SER A 37 11.60 -1.87 -1.72
CA SER A 37 10.62 -1.10 -0.96
C SER A 37 9.21 -1.24 -1.55
N MET A 38 9.07 -1.14 -2.87
CA MET A 38 7.81 -1.36 -3.59
C MET A 38 7.29 -2.79 -3.42
N GLU A 39 8.16 -3.80 -3.53
CA GLU A 39 7.78 -5.21 -3.34
C GLU A 39 7.37 -5.50 -1.89
N LEU A 40 7.99 -4.84 -0.90
CA LEU A 40 7.54 -4.92 0.50
C LEU A 40 6.16 -4.30 0.67
N SER A 41 5.94 -3.11 0.11
CA SER A 41 4.66 -2.41 0.14
C SER A 41 3.54 -3.25 -0.51
N LEU A 42 3.80 -3.95 -1.61
CA LEU A 42 2.82 -4.88 -2.20
C LEU A 42 2.47 -6.06 -1.28
N ARG A 43 3.45 -6.65 -0.59
CA ARG A 43 3.17 -7.72 0.39
C ARG A 43 2.34 -7.19 1.56
N TRP A 44 2.60 -5.96 1.99
CA TRP A 44 1.83 -5.31 3.04
C TRP A 44 0.44 -4.91 2.58
N ALA A 45 0.26 -4.50 1.32
CA ALA A 45 -1.04 -4.22 0.72
C ALA A 45 -1.99 -5.43 0.85
N GLN A 46 -1.50 -6.63 0.53
CA GLN A 46 -2.29 -7.86 0.67
C GLN A 46 -2.65 -8.14 2.13
N ARG A 47 -1.70 -7.93 3.05
CA ARG A 47 -1.94 -8.12 4.50
C ARG A 47 -2.94 -7.11 5.05
N SER A 48 -2.82 -5.84 4.66
CA SER A 48 -3.78 -4.79 4.99
C SER A 48 -5.17 -5.11 4.44
N LYS A 49 -5.28 -5.58 3.19
CA LYS A 49 -6.56 -6.02 2.62
C LYS A 49 -7.20 -7.14 3.45
N ASN A 50 -6.41 -8.14 3.84
CA ASN A 50 -6.90 -9.25 4.65
C ASN A 50 -7.34 -8.78 6.04
N ALA A 51 -6.58 -7.88 6.68
CA ALA A 51 -6.89 -7.34 8.00
C ALA A 51 -8.04 -6.33 8.00
N HIS A 52 -8.28 -5.64 6.89
CA HIS A 52 -9.46 -4.79 6.68
C HIS A 52 -10.75 -5.61 6.76
N GLY A 53 -10.72 -6.83 6.21
CA GLY A 53 -11.77 -7.84 6.40
C GLY A 53 -13.14 -7.35 5.94
N ASP A 54 -14.10 -7.33 6.85
CA ASP A 54 -15.50 -6.95 6.64
C ASP A 54 -15.80 -5.46 6.93
N SER A 55 -14.76 -4.64 7.11
CA SER A 55 -14.93 -3.20 7.34
C SER A 55 -15.72 -2.55 6.19
N THR A 56 -16.67 -1.69 6.54
CA THR A 56 -17.44 -0.91 5.57
C THR A 56 -16.72 0.35 5.08
N ALA A 57 -15.60 0.71 5.73
CA ALA A 57 -14.77 1.83 5.29
C ALA A 57 -14.11 1.50 3.94
N ALA A 58 -13.91 2.52 3.10
CA ALA A 58 -13.20 2.34 1.84
C ALA A 58 -11.71 2.08 2.12
N LEU A 59 -11.11 1.12 1.42
CA LEU A 59 -9.68 0.81 1.55
C LEU A 59 -8.93 1.20 0.28
N PHE A 60 -7.91 2.04 0.45
CA PHE A 60 -7.10 2.57 -0.65
C PHE A 60 -5.72 1.90 -0.68
N GLY A 61 -5.35 1.40 -1.87
CA GLY A 61 -3.99 0.93 -2.16
C GLY A 61 -3.05 2.10 -2.47
N ILE A 62 -1.74 1.92 -2.27
CA ILE A 62 -0.73 2.95 -2.51
C ILE A 62 0.27 2.45 -3.54
N VAL A 63 0.28 3.07 -4.72
CA VAL A 63 1.24 2.79 -5.80
C VAL A 63 2.58 3.37 -5.40
N GLN A 64 3.60 2.51 -5.29
CA GLN A 64 4.99 2.86 -5.00
C GLN A 64 5.88 2.62 -6.23
N GLY A 65 7.16 3.00 -6.15
CA GLY A 65 8.13 2.76 -7.22
C GLY A 65 9.07 3.93 -7.52
N GLY A 66 9.01 5.01 -6.73
CA GLY A 66 9.92 6.15 -6.89
C GLY A 66 9.77 6.82 -8.25
N MET A 67 10.90 7.19 -8.85
CA MET A 67 10.96 7.79 -10.18
C MET A 67 11.01 6.76 -11.31
N HIS A 68 10.87 5.47 -11.00
CA HIS A 68 11.03 4.38 -11.97
C HIS A 68 9.67 3.93 -12.50
N ARG A 69 9.39 4.28 -13.76
CA ARG A 69 8.11 3.98 -14.41
C ARG A 69 7.75 2.49 -14.40
N ASN A 70 8.71 1.62 -14.71
CA ASN A 70 8.52 0.17 -14.70
C ASN A 70 8.11 -0.36 -13.30
N LEU A 71 8.66 0.22 -12.23
CA LEU A 71 8.29 -0.16 -10.87
C LEU A 71 6.89 0.32 -10.51
N ARG A 72 6.50 1.52 -10.94
CA ARG A 72 5.12 2.01 -10.76
C ARG A 72 4.09 1.18 -11.51
N GLU A 73 4.39 0.77 -12.74
CA GLU A 73 3.53 -0.13 -13.53
C GLU A 73 3.37 -1.49 -12.81
N ARG A 74 4.47 -2.09 -12.32
CA ARG A 74 4.43 -3.33 -11.53
C ARG A 74 3.64 -3.18 -10.22
N SER A 75 3.79 -2.06 -9.53
CA SER A 75 3.04 -1.76 -8.30
C SER A 75 1.54 -1.66 -8.59
N LEU A 76 1.18 -0.93 -9.64
CA LEU A 76 -0.21 -0.78 -10.08
C LEU A 76 -0.85 -2.12 -10.45
N GLU A 77 -0.17 -2.95 -11.26
CA GLU A 77 -0.65 -4.29 -11.63
C GLU A 77 -0.83 -5.20 -10.41
N GLY A 78 0.06 -5.09 -9.42
CA GLY A 78 -0.03 -5.84 -8.17
C GLY A 78 -1.26 -5.42 -7.35
N LEU A 79 -1.48 -4.12 -7.20
CA LEU A 79 -2.61 -3.59 -6.44
C LEU A 79 -3.96 -3.86 -7.11
N ASP A 80 -4.02 -3.79 -8.45
CA ASP A 80 -5.23 -4.11 -9.22
C ASP A 80 -5.68 -5.56 -9.01
N LYS A 81 -4.73 -6.50 -8.94
CA LYS A 81 -5.02 -7.92 -8.64
C LYS A 81 -5.56 -8.13 -7.22
N ILE A 82 -5.15 -7.30 -6.26
CA ILE A 82 -5.61 -7.39 -4.86
C ILE A 82 -7.02 -6.78 -4.72
N GLY A 83 -7.28 -5.69 -5.44
CA GLY A 83 -8.58 -5.00 -5.48
C GLY A 83 -8.78 -4.03 -4.31
N PHE A 84 -8.89 -2.74 -4.63
CA PHE A 84 -9.09 -1.65 -3.68
C PHE A 84 -10.20 -0.70 -4.14
N ASP A 85 -10.78 0.04 -3.21
CA ASP A 85 -11.85 1.02 -3.50
C ASP A 85 -11.30 2.30 -4.13
N GLY A 86 -9.99 2.54 -3.94
CA GLY A 86 -9.25 3.63 -4.55
C GLY A 86 -7.76 3.34 -4.58
N LEU A 87 -7.03 4.14 -5.36
CA LEU A 87 -5.59 4.08 -5.49
C LEU A 87 -4.99 5.45 -5.26
N ALA A 88 -4.00 5.52 -4.37
CA ALA A 88 -3.16 6.68 -4.16
C ALA A 88 -1.81 6.50 -4.85
N ILE A 89 -1.16 7.62 -5.17
CA ILE A 89 0.21 7.65 -5.68
C ILE A 89 1.10 8.06 -4.50
N GLY A 90 1.85 7.10 -3.97
CA GLY A 90 2.84 7.31 -2.90
C GLY A 90 4.25 7.33 -3.47
N GLY A 91 5.17 7.93 -2.69
CA GLY A 91 6.61 7.99 -2.99
C GLY A 91 6.92 8.23 -4.46
#